data_AF-A0A3M1V0H1-F1
#
_entry.id   AF-A0A3M1V0H1-F1
#
_cell.length_a   1.000
_cell.length_b   1.000
_cell.length_c   1.000
_cell.angle_alpha   90.00
_cell.angle_beta   90.00
_cell.angle_gamma   90.00
#
_symmetry.space_group_name_H-M   'P 1'
#
loop_
_entity.id
_entity.type
_entity.pdbx_description
1 polymer ?
#
loop_
_entity_poly.entity_id
_entity_poly.type
_entity_poly.pdbx_seq_one_letter_code
_entity_poly.pdbx_strand_id
1 'polypeptide(L)' 'MLRERLQHACAELDLMDCRLLLAVSGGPDSVAMLRLFAALRRALRVDLFVAHFNHR' A
#
# COMPACT_ATOMS: atom_id res chain seq x y z
N MET A 1 -0.37 -16.71 -4.44
CA MET A 1 -1.06 -16.10 -5.60
C MET A 1 -1.25 -14.58 -5.51
N LEU A 2 -2.12 -14.01 -4.65
CA LEU A 2 -2.32 -12.53 -4.61
C LEU A 2 -1.11 -11.77 -4.06
N ARG A 3 -0.54 -12.22 -2.92
CA ARG A 3 0.63 -11.58 -2.30
C ARG A 3 1.85 -11.55 -3.21
N GLU A 4 2.14 -12.67 -3.87
CA GLU A 4 3.26 -12.79 -4.82
C GLU A 4 3.10 -11.82 -5.99
N ARG A 5 1.91 -11.73 -6.58
CA ARG A 5 1.62 -10.77 -7.67
C ARG A 5 1.84 -9.33 -7.23
N LEU A 6 1.45 -8.99 -6.00
CA LEU A 6 1.65 -7.66 -5.45
C LEU A 6 3.10 -7.36 -5.14
N GLN A 7 3.85 -8.31 -4.59
CA GLN A 7 5.28 -8.13 -4.35
C GLN A 7 6.04 -7.96 -5.67
N HIS A 8 5.67 -8.72 -6.70
CA HIS A 8 6.24 -8.58 -8.03
C HIS A 8 5.93 -7.20 -8.63
N ALA A 9 4.66 -6.79 -8.61
CA ALA A 9 4.26 -5.47 -9.09
C ALA A 9 4.93 -4.33 -8.29
N CYS A 10 5.10 -4.47 -6.98
CA CYS A 10 5.81 -3.48 -6.16
C CYS A 10 7.29 -3.41 -6.53
N ALA A 11 7.93 -4.53 -6.85
CA ALA A 11 9.32 -4.54 -7.31
C ALA A 11 9.46 -3.90 -8.70
N GLU A 12 8.55 -4.19 -9.63
CA GLU A 12 8.54 -3.58 -10.97
C GLU A 12 8.31 -2.06 -10.95
N LEU A 13 7.60 -1.57 -9.93
CA LEU A 13 7.27 -0.15 -9.77
C LEU A 13 8.21 0.59 -8.80
N ASP A 14 9.34 -0.02 -8.40
CA ASP A 14 10.28 0.56 -7.43
C ASP A 14 9.64 0.99 -6.09
N LEU A 15 8.62 0.26 -5.65
CA LEU A 15 7.90 0.48 -4.39
C LEU A 15 8.51 -0.32 -3.21
N MET A 16 9.75 -0.76 -3.34
CA MET A 16 10.52 -1.43 -2.29
C MET A 16 11.42 -0.41 -1.58
N ASP A 17 11.67 -0.61 -0.27
CA ASP A 17 12.65 0.19 0.48
C ASP A 17 12.38 1.72 0.47
N CYS A 18 11.12 2.11 0.36
CA CYS A 18 10.72 3.51 0.18
C CYS A 18 9.77 4.02 1.28
N ARG A 19 9.58 5.34 1.31
CA ARG A 19 8.51 5.97 2.09
C ARG A 19 7.28 6.05 1.20
N LEU A 20 6.21 5.35 1.56
CA LEU A 20 5.02 5.22 0.75
C LEU A 20 3.85 5.95 1.40
N LEU A 21 3.29 6.95 0.71
CA LEU A 21 2.04 7.59 1.13
C LEU A 21 0.86 6.95 0.40
N LEU A 22 0.02 6.24 1.14
CA LEU A 22 -1.16 5.58 0.60
C LEU A 22 -2.39 6.49 0.71
N ALA A 23 -2.97 6.85 -0.43
CA ALA A 23 -4.25 7.55 -0.48
C ALA A 23 -5.41 6.60 -0.15
N VAL A 24 -6.24 6.97 0.82
CA VAL A 24 -7.41 6.19 1.26
C VAL A 24 -8.66 7.06 1.19
N SER A 25 -9.63 6.68 0.34
CA SER A 25 -10.90 7.41 0.19
C SER A 25 -11.94 7.01 1.23
N GLY A 26 -11.75 5.88 1.92
CA GLY A 26 -12.74 5.26 2.81
C GLY A 26 -13.63 4.24 2.10
N GLY A 27 -13.56 4.15 0.76
CA GLY A 27 -14.22 3.10 -0.02
C GLY A 27 -13.56 1.72 0.18
N PRO A 28 -14.30 0.64 -0.10
CA PRO A 28 -13.86 -0.74 0.18
C PRO A 28 -12.52 -1.09 -0.47
N ASP A 29 -12.28 -0.66 -1.70
CA ASP A 29 -11.04 -0.94 -2.41
C ASP A 29 -9.83 -0.27 -1.76
N SER A 30 -9.97 1.00 -1.37
CA SER A 30 -8.90 1.75 -0.71
C SER A 30 -8.55 1.17 0.66
N VAL A 31 -9.56 0.67 1.39
CA VAL A 31 -9.36 0.01 2.68
C VAL A 31 -8.75 -1.39 2.50
N ALA A 32 -9.14 -2.13 1.45
CA ALA A 32 -8.52 -3.41 1.12
C ALA A 32 -7.03 -3.23 0.78
N MET A 33 -6.71 -2.21 -0.02
CA MET A 33 -5.34 -1.82 -0.35
C MET A 33 -4.56 -1.43 0.92
N LEU A 34 -5.14 -0.62 1.80
CA LEU A 34 -4.55 -0.28 3.11
C LEU A 34 -4.23 -1.53 3.93
N ARG A 35 -5.19 -2.45 4.08
CA ARG A 35 -4.98 -3.70 4.85
C ARG A 35 -3.86 -4.54 4.24
N LEU A 36 -3.77 -4.57 2.92
CA LEU A 36 -2.74 -5.32 2.22
C LEU A 36 -1.34 -4.71 2.41
N PHE A 37 -1.17 -3.42 2.16
CA PHE A 37 0.12 -2.74 2.37
C PHE A 37 0.55 -2.75 3.84
N ALA A 38 -0.40 -2.62 4.78
CA ALA A 38 -0.10 -2.75 6.20
C ALA A 38 0.46 -4.15 6.55
N ALA A 39 -0.10 -5.21 5.96
CA ALA A 39 0.38 -6.59 6.16
C ALA A 39 1.72 -6.86 5.46
N LEU A 40 1.97 -6.21 4.31
CA LEU A 40 3.19 -6.41 3.53
C LEU A 40 4.33 -5.43 3.87
N ARG A 41 4.09 -4.40 4.70
CA ARG A 41 5.05 -3.32 4.98
C ARG A 41 6.47 -3.81 5.31
N ARG A 42 6.58 -4.89 6.09
CA ARG A 42 7.88 -5.48 6.49
C ARG A 42 8.55 -6.20 5.33
N ALA A 43 7.78 -6.92 4.51
CA ALA A 43 8.30 -7.64 3.35
C ALA A 43 8.72 -6.69 2.22
N LEU A 44 8.03 -5.57 2.07
CA LEU A 44 8.35 -4.52 1.10
C LEU A 44 9.38 -3.50 1.63
N ARG A 45 9.71 -3.57 2.93
CA ARG A 45 10.60 -2.63 3.63
C ARG A 45 10.17 -1.16 3.47
N VAL A 46 8.86 -0.93 3.42
CA VAL A 46 8.29 0.42 3.25
C VAL A 46 7.94 1.06 4.59
N ASP A 47 8.22 2.36 4.69
CA ASP A 47 7.68 3.24 5.73
C ASP A 47 6.31 3.76 5.25
N LEU A 48 5.23 3.11 5.72
CA LEU A 48 3.88 3.30 5.22
C LEU A 48 3.17 4.44 5.97
N PHE A 49 2.82 5.48 5.24
CA PHE A 49 1.95 6.58 5.66
C PHE A 49 0.58 6.45 5.02
N VAL A 50 -0.45 6.99 5.67
CA VAL A 50 -1.82 6.97 5.15
C VAL A 50 -2.34 8.40 5.09
N ALA A 51 -2.89 8.79 3.93
CA ALA A 51 -3.57 10.06 3.73
C ALA A 51 -5.03 9.81 3.37
N HIS A 52 -5.92 10.31 4.21
CA HIS A 52 -7.35 10.42 3.91
C HIS A 52 -7.69 11.90 3.73
N PHE A 53 -8.31 12.25 2.61
CA PHE A 53 -8.77 13.59 2.35
C PHE A 53 -10.28 13.68 2.58
N ASN A 54 -10.69 14.58 3.47
CA ASN A 54 -12.09 14.86 3.72
C ASN A 54 -12.54 16.00 2.80
N HIS A 55 -13.44 15.71 1.86
CA HIS A 55 -13.92 16.66 0.83
C HIS A 55 -14.96 17.67 1.33
N ARG A 56 -15.25 17.68 2.64
CA ARG A 56 -16.22 18.61 3.24
C ARG A 56 -15.76 20.06 3.19
#